data_AF-A0A371X868-F1
#
_entry.id   AF-A0A371X868-F1
#
_cell.length_a   1.000
_cell.length_b   1.000
_cell.length_c   1.000
_cell.angle_alpha   90.00
_cell.angle_beta   90.00
_cell.angle_gamma   90.00
#
_symmetry.space_group_name_H-M   'P 1'
#
loop_
_entity.id
_entity.type
_entity.pdbx_description
1 polymer ?
#
loop_
_entity_poly.entity_id
_entity_poly.type
_entity_poly.pdbx_seq_one_letter_code
_entity_poly.pdbx_strand_id
1 'polypeptide(L)' 'MSQTTRFDHPEHGSYDSPAAVAADEKLSTEDKKTLLQEWKQSLEHVLVNDPHASDAKTTRDEIDRAEMTL' A
#
# COMPACT_ATOMS: atom_id res chain seq x y z
N MET A 1 -2.45 -15.60 -9.76
CA MET A 1 -3.07 -14.28 -9.55
C MET A 1 -2.48 -13.78 -8.25
N SER A 2 -1.63 -12.76 -8.29
CA SER A 2 -1.10 -12.16 -7.05
C SER A 2 -2.23 -11.36 -6.42
N GLN A 3 -2.61 -11.67 -5.18
CA GLN A 3 -3.66 -10.96 -4.48
C GLN A 3 -3.02 -9.83 -3.69
N THR A 4 -3.45 -8.59 -3.94
CA THR A 4 -2.96 -7.40 -3.24
C THR A 4 -3.87 -7.13 -2.05
N THR A 5 -3.29 -6.86 -0.88
CA THR A 5 -4.04 -6.63 0.35
C THR A 5 -4.62 -5.22 0.35
N ARG A 6 -5.92 -5.08 0.04
CA ARG A 6 -6.64 -3.79 0.08
C ARG A 6 -6.33 -2.96 1.34
N PHE A 7 -6.20 -1.65 1.15
CA PHE A 7 -5.98 -0.68 2.21
C PHE A 7 -7.15 0.30 2.30
N ASP A 8 -7.66 0.49 3.51
CA ASP A 8 -8.76 1.40 3.80
C ASP A 8 -8.24 2.57 4.65
N HIS A 9 -8.33 3.79 4.12
CA HIS A 9 -7.92 5.03 4.79
C HIS A 9 -9.13 5.92 5.11
N PRO A 10 -9.27 6.43 6.34
CA PRO A 10 -10.46 7.18 6.78
C PRO A 10 -10.71 8.46 5.96
N GLU A 11 -9.65 9.15 5.53
CA GLU A 11 -9.77 10.43 4.81
C GLU A 11 -9.69 10.29 3.29
N HIS A 12 -9.05 9.23 2.80
CA HIS A 12 -8.70 9.08 1.38
C HIS A 12 -9.43 7.92 0.70
N GLY A 13 -10.29 7.21 1.43
CA GLY A 13 -11.06 6.09 0.92
C GLY A 13 -10.25 4.80 0.88
N SER A 14 -10.66 3.88 0.00
CA SER A 14 -10.10 2.54 -0.08
C SER A 14 -9.34 2.34 -1.37
N TYR A 15 -8.19 1.68 -1.29
CA TYR A 15 -7.32 1.37 -2.41
C TYR A 15 -7.10 -0.13 -2.53
N ASP A 16 -7.42 -0.69 -3.68
CA ASP A 16 -7.22 -2.11 -3.97
C ASP A 16 -5.78 -2.42 -4.44
N SER A 17 -4.99 -1.39 -4.77
CA SER A 17 -3.56 -1.55 -5.13
C SER A 17 -2.70 -0.31 -4.83
N PRO A 18 -1.41 -0.46 -4.50
CA PRO A 18 -0.49 0.67 -4.31
C PRO A 18 -0.35 1.56 -5.55
N ALA A 19 -0.47 0.95 -6.74
CA ALA A 19 -0.47 1.66 -8.00
C ALA A 19 -1.67 2.62 -8.13
N ALA A 20 -2.83 2.28 -7.54
CA ALA A 20 -3.99 3.17 -7.53
C ALA A 20 -3.73 4.43 -6.71
N VAL A 21 -3.03 4.32 -5.57
CA VAL A 21 -2.60 5.48 -4.77
C VAL A 21 -1.64 6.36 -5.58
N ALA A 22 -0.64 5.76 -6.23
CA ALA A 22 0.33 6.50 -7.02
C ALA A 22 -0.30 7.21 -8.23
N ALA A 23 -1.28 6.57 -8.88
CA ALA A 23 -2.00 7.13 -10.02
C ALA A 23 -3.09 8.14 -9.65
N ASP A 24 -3.46 8.28 -8.37
CA ASP A 24 -4.53 9.20 -7.96
C ASP A 24 -4.11 10.66 -8.12
N GLU A 25 -4.66 11.37 -9.10
CA GLU A 25 -4.35 12.77 -9.39
C GLU A 25 -4.92 13.75 -8.34
N LYS A 26 -5.82 13.29 -7.46
CA LYS A 26 -6.41 14.12 -6.41
C LYS A 26 -5.51 14.20 -5.17
N LEU A 27 -4.57 13.28 -5.03
CA LEU A 27 -3.63 13.24 -3.92
C LEU A 27 -2.35 14.02 -4.28
N SER A 28 -1.85 14.79 -3.32
CA SER A 28 -0.51 15.37 -3.44
C SER A 28 0.56 14.26 -3.34
N THR A 29 1.76 14.53 -3.83
CA THR A 29 2.89 13.59 -3.66
C THR A 29 3.15 13.26 -2.18
N GLU A 30 2.91 14.20 -1.27
CA GLU A 30 3.05 13.98 0.18
C GLU A 30 1.94 13.07 0.73
N ASP A 31 0.68 13.25 0.31
CA ASP A 31 -0.44 12.39 0.71
C ASP A 31 -0.23 10.96 0.20
N LYS A 32 0.22 10.82 -1.05
CA LYS A 32 0.56 9.52 -1.64
C LYS A 32 1.62 8.80 -0.83
N LYS A 33 2.71 9.49 -0.45
CA LYS A 33 3.76 8.92 0.39
C LYS A 33 3.21 8.51 1.76
N THR A 34 2.42 9.37 2.40
CA THR A 34 1.80 9.08 3.70
C THR A 34 0.95 7.80 3.63
N LEU A 35 0.04 7.71 2.68
CA LEU A 35 -0.83 6.54 2.49
C LEU A 35 -0.04 5.26 2.24
N LEU A 36 0.97 5.32 1.38
CA LEU A 36 1.83 4.16 1.08
C LEU A 36 2.63 3.73 2.32
N GLN A 37 3.10 4.67 3.15
CA GLN A 37 3.81 4.38 4.40
C GLN A 37 2.89 3.75 5.45
N GLU A 38 1.68 4.28 5.65
CA GLU A 38 0.71 3.71 6.58
C GLU A 38 0.25 2.30 6.16
N TRP A 39 0.08 2.09 4.86
CA TRP A 39 -0.20 0.77 4.32
C TRP A 39 0.96 -0.19 4.58
N LYS A 40 2.21 0.23 4.37
CA LYS A 40 3.41 -0.54 4.73
C LYS A 40 3.41 -0.94 6.20
N GLN A 41 3.15 -0.01 7.12
CA GLN A 41 3.09 -0.33 8.54
C GLN A 41 1.99 -1.36 8.86
N SER A 42 0.82 -1.23 8.23
CA SER A 42 -0.26 -2.20 8.37
C SER A 42 0.15 -3.60 7.89
N LEU A 43 0.88 -3.70 6.77
CA LEU A 43 1.43 -4.96 6.27
C LEU A 43 2.53 -5.53 7.16
N GLU A 44 3.36 -4.69 7.75
CA GLU A 44 4.37 -5.14 8.72
C GLU A 44 3.71 -5.78 9.94
N HIS A 45 2.62 -5.20 10.44
CA HIS A 45 1.83 -5.84 11.50
C HIS A 45 1.28 -7.20 11.08
N VAL A 46 0.79 -7.35 9.84
CA VAL A 46 0.36 -8.66 9.31
C VAL A 46 1.53 -9.63 9.25
N LEU A 47 2.68 -9.21 8.71
CA LEU A 47 3.87 -10.06 8.55
C LEU A 47 4.51 -10.46 9.87
N VAL A 48 4.36 -9.65 10.92
CA VAL A 48 4.77 -10.00 12.28
C VAL A 48 3.91 -11.15 12.84
N ASN A 49 2.60 -11.13 12.57
CA ASN A 49 1.68 -12.17 13.03
C ASN A 49 1.70 -13.42 12.13
N ASP A 50 1.83 -13.23 10.82
CA ASP A 50 1.94 -14.28 9.82
C ASP A 50 3.07 -13.96 8.80
N PRO A 51 4.30 -14.42 9.07
CA PRO A 51 5.45 -14.15 8.19
C PRO A 51 5.37 -14.88 6.84
N HIS A 52 4.40 -15.77 6.66
CA HIS A 52 4.15 -16.50 5.42
C HIS A 52 3.08 -15.86 4.52
N ALA A 53 2.46 -14.75 4.95
CA ALA A 53 1.51 -13.97 4.17
C ALA A 53 2.15 -13.45 2.88
N SER A 54 2.04 -14.24 1.81
CA SER A 54 2.68 -13.96 0.53
C SER A 54 2.07 -12.74 -0.15
N ASP A 55 0.78 -12.51 0.08
CA ASP A 55 0.05 -11.34 -0.41
C ASP A 55 0.54 -10.05 0.27
N ALA A 56 0.84 -10.11 1.57
CA ALA A 56 1.39 -8.97 2.30
C ALA A 56 2.82 -8.61 1.85
N LYS A 57 3.66 -9.61 1.58
CA LYS A 57 4.99 -9.38 0.99
C LYS A 57 4.88 -8.77 -0.40
N THR A 58 4.03 -9.36 -1.25
CA THR A 58 3.81 -8.88 -2.62
C THR A 58 3.32 -7.43 -2.62
N THR A 59 2.33 -7.12 -1.77
CA THR A 59 1.80 -5.75 -1.64
C THR A 59 2.89 -4.78 -1.17
N ARG A 60 3.75 -5.18 -0.21
CA ARG A 60 4.87 -4.36 0.24
C ARG A 60 5.83 -4.04 -0.91
N ASP A 61 6.23 -5.04 -1.70
CA ASP A 61 7.07 -4.84 -2.88
C ASP A 61 6.39 -3.90 -3.91
N GLU A 62 5.07 -3.99 -4.08
CA GLU A 62 4.31 -3.08 -4.94
C GLU A 62 4.31 -1.65 -4.41
N ILE A 63 4.23 -1.45 -3.09
CA ILE A 63 4.35 -0.12 -2.45
C ILE A 63 5.74 0.46 -2.71
N ASP A 64 6.81 -0.31 -2.50
CA ASP A 64 8.18 0.14 -2.76
C ASP A 64 8.36 0.62 -4.21
N ARG A 65 7.76 -0.08 -5.18
CA ARG A 65 7.76 0.35 -6.59
C ARG A 65 6.94 1.61 -6.82
N ALA A 66 5.75 1.68 -6.22
CA ALA A 66 4.88 2.85 -6.34
C ALA A 66 5.59 4.11 -5.84
N GLU A 67 6.28 4.04 -4.69
CA GLU A 67 7.05 5.16 -4.14
C GLU A 67 8.21 5.62 -5.03
N MET A 68 8.82 4.73 -5.81
CA MET A 68 9.86 5.11 -6.79
C MET A 68 9.30 5.88 -8.00
N THR A 69 7.98 5.87 -8.19
CA THR A 69 7.30 6.55 -9.31
C THR A 69 6.62 7.87 -8.92
N LEU A 70 6.65 8.23 -7.63
CA LEU A 70 6.10 9.46 -7.06
C LEU A 70 7.06 10.65 -7.19
#